data_AF-A0A8X7UZ72-F1
#
_entry.id   AF-A0A8X7UZ72-F1
#
_cell.length_a   1.000
_cell.length_b   1.000
_cell.length_c   1.000
_cell.angle_alpha   90.00
_cell.angle_beta   90.00
_cell.angle_gamma   90.00
#
_symmetry.space_group_name_H-M   'P 1'
#
loop_
_entity.id
_entity.type
_entity.pdbx_description
1 polymer ?
#
loop_
_entity_poly.entity_id
_entity_poly.type
_entity_poly.pdbx_seq_one_letter_code
_entity_poly.pdbx_strand_id
1 'polypeptide(L)'
;MGETFIEICLISARGLRIGPGFGCSLLKHQLHAVGWIDPKNKFCTTVSASRSDNPHSRTRVITSLDDDDNSMIHALYAEVYSRKPIFLTKKFHGSVFVPLKEFFTKYKNQKSSSGSVFEETISCQLTKENSSKPQGSVNVSIRIAAEKQDFEGSAGNVYCLDHETLNPD
;
A
#
# COMPACT_ATOMS: atom_id res chain seq x y z
N MET A 1 1.51 -23.16 -14.98
CA MET A 1 2.02 -22.59 -13.71
C MET A 1 0.86 -21.87 -13.04
N GLY A 2 0.79 -21.84 -11.72
CA GLY A 2 -0.37 -21.33 -10.99
C GLY A 2 -0.31 -19.81 -10.81
N GLU A 3 -1.47 -19.16 -10.88
CA GLU A 3 -1.68 -17.76 -10.56
C GLU A 3 -1.18 -17.47 -9.13
N THR A 4 -0.41 -16.39 -8.95
CA THR A 4 0.06 -15.95 -7.63
C THR A 4 -0.67 -14.68 -7.24
N PHE A 5 -1.07 -14.58 -5.97
CA PHE A 5 -1.82 -13.45 -5.46
C PHE A 5 -0.94 -12.60 -4.55
N ILE A 6 -1.06 -11.28 -4.67
CA ILE A 6 -0.39 -10.32 -3.80
C ILE A 6 -1.43 -9.42 -3.13
N GLU A 7 -1.32 -9.32 -1.81
CA GLU A 7 -2.06 -8.38 -0.98
C GLU A 7 -1.15 -7.23 -0.54
N ILE A 8 -1.60 -6.00 -0.75
CA ILE A 8 -0.89 -4.79 -0.34
C ILE A 8 -1.75 -3.98 0.64
N CYS A 9 -1.12 -3.54 1.73
CA CYS A 9 -1.74 -2.69 2.75
C CYS A 9 -0.85 -1.49 3.09
N LEU A 10 -1.37 -0.27 2.92
CA LEU A 10 -0.74 0.95 3.44
C LEU A 10 -1.22 1.17 4.89
N ILE A 11 -0.33 0.98 5.87
CA ILE A 11 -0.68 0.81 7.28
C ILE A 11 -0.73 2.15 8.02
N SER A 12 0.36 2.91 7.93
CA SER A 12 0.57 4.13 8.72
C SER A 12 1.52 5.08 8.01
N ALA A 13 1.38 6.38 8.25
CA ALA A 13 2.30 7.41 7.77
C ALA A 13 2.80 8.28 8.92
N ARG A 14 4.12 8.38 9.08
CA ARG A 14 4.80 8.96 10.26
C ARG A 14 5.78 10.05 9.87
N GLY A 15 6.16 10.87 10.86
CA GLY A 15 7.14 11.93 10.67
C GLY A 15 6.70 13.04 9.71
N LEU A 16 5.42 13.07 9.35
CA LEU A 16 4.87 14.05 8.41
C LEU A 16 4.88 15.45 9.03
N ARG A 17 5.37 16.43 8.28
CA ARG A 17 5.24 17.85 8.63
C ARG A 17 3.82 18.35 8.36
N ILE A 18 2.91 17.93 9.22
CA ILE A 18 1.58 18.50 9.36
C ILE A 18 1.82 19.86 10.03
N GLY A 19 1.52 20.97 9.32
CA GLY A 19 1.86 22.31 9.81
C GLY A 19 1.20 22.61 11.17
N PRO A 20 1.65 23.67 11.88
CA PRO A 20 1.09 24.01 13.17
C PRO A 20 -0.40 24.32 13.01
N GLY A 21 -1.26 23.38 13.42
CA GLY A 21 -2.64 23.70 13.73
C GLY A 21 -2.61 24.43 15.06
N PHE A 22 -2.90 25.72 15.05
CA PHE A 22 -3.18 26.47 16.27
C PHE A 22 -4.16 25.64 17.12
N GLY A 23 -3.82 25.52 18.40
CA GLY A 23 -4.19 24.41 19.27
C GLY A 23 -5.63 23.93 19.15
N CYS A 24 -5.79 22.67 18.73
CA CYS A 24 -6.96 21.83 19.03
C CYS A 24 -6.59 20.37 18.73
N SER A 25 -6.39 19.57 19.79
CA SER A 25 -6.28 18.09 19.71
C SER A 25 -7.52 17.44 19.05
N LEU A 26 -8.60 18.21 18.87
CA LEU A 26 -9.89 17.82 18.32
C LEU A 26 -10.00 17.94 16.78
N LEU A 27 -9.04 18.59 16.12
CA LEU A 27 -9.02 18.75 14.65
C LEU A 27 -7.89 17.92 14.04
N LYS A 28 -7.75 16.66 14.49
CA LYS A 28 -6.76 15.73 13.94
C LYS A 28 -6.95 15.62 12.43
N HIS A 29 -5.93 16.02 11.70
CA HIS A 29 -5.88 15.82 10.26
C HIS A 29 -6.06 14.33 9.96
N GLN A 30 -7.09 14.01 9.18
CA GLN A 30 -7.22 12.66 8.62
C GLN A 30 -6.14 12.49 7.57
N LEU A 31 -5.35 11.43 7.71
CA LEU A 31 -4.36 11.03 6.72
C LEU A 31 -4.99 9.97 5.82
N HIS A 32 -4.74 10.12 4.52
CA HIS A 32 -5.18 9.17 3.53
C HIS A 32 -4.00 8.84 2.64
N ALA A 33 -3.93 7.58 2.22
CA ALA A 33 -2.96 7.13 1.24
C ALA A 33 -3.68 6.61 0.01
N VAL A 34 -3.13 6.92 -1.16
CA VAL A 34 -3.58 6.41 -2.44
C VAL A 34 -2.46 5.53 -2.98
N GLY A 35 -2.77 4.29 -3.30
CA GLY A 35 -1.81 3.34 -3.85
C GLY A 35 -2.27 2.81 -5.20
N TRP A 36 -1.32 2.40 -6.03
CA TRP A 36 -1.60 1.70 -7.28
C TRP A 36 -0.38 0.92 -7.75
N ILE A 37 -0.65 -0.18 -8.46
CA ILE A 37 0.34 -0.88 -9.28
C ILE A 37 0.11 -0.43 -10.73
N ASP A 38 -1.14 -0.51 -11.20
CA ASP A 38 -1.60 0.07 -12.45
C ASP A 38 -2.25 1.44 -12.21
N PRO A 39 -1.79 2.53 -12.86
CA PRO A 39 -2.36 3.86 -12.68
C PRO A 39 -3.87 3.96 -13.01
N LYS A 40 -4.44 3.03 -13.79
CA LYS A 40 -5.90 2.95 -14.03
C LYS A 40 -6.66 2.45 -12.80
N ASN A 41 -5.98 1.70 -11.94
CA ASN A 41 -6.56 0.94 -10.84
C ASN A 41 -5.99 1.41 -9.48
N LYS A 42 -6.49 2.55 -9.02
CA LYS A 42 -6.05 3.17 -7.76
C LYS A 42 -6.94 2.75 -6.59
N PHE A 43 -6.33 2.48 -5.45
CA PHE A 43 -7.02 2.27 -4.18
C PHE A 43 -6.73 3.37 -3.19
N CYS A 44 -7.69 3.65 -2.31
CA CYS A 44 -7.57 4.69 -1.29
C CYS A 44 -7.83 4.08 0.09
N THR A 45 -7.02 4.47 1.07
CA THR A 45 -7.16 4.04 2.46
C THR A 45 -6.90 5.17 3.43
N THR A 46 -7.54 5.13 4.58
CA THR A 46 -7.16 5.96 5.72
C THR A 46 -5.92 5.36 6.37
N VAL A 47 -4.91 6.19 6.64
CA VAL A 47 -3.71 5.78 7.39
C VAL A 47 -3.65 6.52 8.70
N SER A 48 -3.02 5.96 9.71
CA SER A 48 -2.79 6.65 10.98
C SER A 48 -1.36 7.17 11.11
N ALA A 49 -1.18 8.05 12.08
CA ALA A 49 0.14 8.47 12.53
C ALA A 49 0.77 7.51 13.56
N SER A 50 0.01 6.54 14.08
CA SER A 50 0.46 5.58 15.11
C SER A 50 1.06 4.32 14.51
N ARG A 51 1.91 3.64 15.29
CA ARG A 51 2.48 2.33 14.94
C ARG A 51 1.58 1.16 15.33
N SER A 52 0.63 1.36 16.24
CA SER A 52 -0.19 0.31 16.85
C SER A 52 -1.34 -0.18 15.97
N ASP A 53 -1.43 0.24 14.72
CA ASP A 53 -2.55 -0.10 13.88
C ASP A 53 -2.33 -1.46 13.25
N ASN A 54 -3.23 -2.38 13.55
CA ASN A 54 -3.22 -3.70 12.95
C ASN A 54 -3.46 -3.56 11.43
N PRO A 55 -2.52 -3.97 10.56
CA PRO A 55 -2.70 -3.92 9.11
C PRO A 55 -3.95 -4.67 8.65
N HIS A 56 -4.40 -5.68 9.40
CA HIS A 56 -5.53 -6.53 9.05
C HIS A 56 -6.89 -5.79 9.12
N SER A 57 -6.95 -4.66 9.82
CA SER A 57 -8.16 -3.82 9.93
C SER A 57 -8.21 -2.69 8.90
N ARG A 58 -7.26 -2.65 7.95
CA ARG A 58 -7.14 -1.60 6.94
C ARG A 58 -7.59 -2.08 5.57
N THR A 59 -7.85 -1.13 4.69
CA THR A 59 -8.11 -1.42 3.28
C THR A 59 -6.93 -2.16 2.69
N ARG A 60 -7.22 -3.27 2.04
CA ARG A 60 -6.25 -4.14 1.37
C ARG A 60 -6.62 -4.28 -0.09
N VAL A 61 -5.60 -4.43 -0.91
CA VAL A 61 -5.79 -4.69 -2.33
C VAL A 61 -5.17 -6.01 -2.66
N ILE A 62 -5.96 -6.89 -3.28
CA ILE A 62 -5.52 -8.17 -3.78
C ILE A 62 -5.54 -8.08 -5.30
N THR A 63 -4.40 -8.40 -5.92
CA THR A 63 -4.32 -8.60 -7.37
C THR A 63 -3.72 -9.96 -7.63
N SER A 64 -4.21 -10.62 -8.67
CA SER A 64 -3.53 -11.78 -9.20
C SER A 64 -2.43 -11.40 -10.17
N LEU A 65 -1.46 -12.29 -10.33
CA LEU A 65 -0.35 -12.16 -11.23
C LEU A 65 -0.07 -13.50 -11.87
N ASP A 66 0.05 -13.49 -13.20
CA ASP A 66 0.50 -14.65 -13.95
C ASP A 66 2.03 -14.69 -14.00
N ASP A 67 2.60 -15.89 -13.85
CA ASP A 67 4.06 -16.07 -13.67
C ASP A 67 4.85 -15.77 -14.96
N ASP A 68 4.17 -15.77 -16.11
CA ASP A 68 4.73 -15.48 -17.44
C ASP A 68 4.74 -13.98 -17.80
N ASP A 69 3.94 -13.16 -17.10
CA ASP A 69 3.87 -11.71 -17.35
C ASP A 69 4.91 -10.95 -16.52
N ASN A 70 6.17 -11.13 -16.92
CA ASN A 70 7.34 -10.38 -16.44
C ASN A 70 7.25 -8.85 -16.70
N SER A 71 6.10 -8.33 -17.18
CA SER A 71 5.96 -6.99 -17.76
C SER A 71 5.03 -6.03 -16.99
N MET A 72 4.07 -6.49 -16.17
CA MET A 72 3.02 -5.59 -15.66
C MET A 72 3.15 -5.14 -14.19
N ILE A 73 3.65 -5.96 -13.27
CA ILE A 73 3.72 -5.60 -11.83
C ILE A 73 5.16 -5.32 -11.40
N HIS A 74 5.66 -4.13 -11.75
CA HIS A 74 7.04 -3.75 -11.39
C HIS A 74 7.14 -3.15 -9.99
N ALA A 75 6.12 -2.39 -9.56
CA ALA A 75 6.18 -1.66 -8.31
C ALA A 75 4.81 -1.17 -7.83
N LEU A 76 4.72 -1.00 -6.53
CA LEU A 76 3.68 -0.20 -5.89
C LEU A 76 4.11 1.27 -5.88
N TYR A 77 3.26 2.12 -6.43
CA TYR A 77 3.30 3.56 -6.18
C TYR A 77 2.32 3.90 -5.08
N ALA A 78 2.73 4.76 -4.15
CA ALA A 78 1.81 5.28 -3.15
C ALA A 78 2.08 6.75 -2.83
N GLU A 79 1.00 7.48 -2.58
CA GLU A 79 1.00 8.89 -2.21
C GLU A 79 0.28 9.09 -0.89
N VAL A 80 0.79 10.01 -0.06
CA VAL A 80 0.19 10.33 1.23
C VAL A 80 -0.31 11.77 1.25
N TYR A 81 -1.55 11.92 1.68
CA TYR A 81 -2.26 13.19 1.80
C TYR A 81 -2.79 13.40 3.21
N SER A 82 -2.95 14.67 3.60
CA SER A 82 -3.82 15.03 4.72
C SER A 82 -5.00 15.86 4.23
N ARG A 83 -6.13 15.69 4.91
CA ARG A 83 -7.32 16.52 4.69
C ARG A 83 -7.52 17.44 5.89
N LYS A 84 -7.75 18.74 5.63
CA LYS A 84 -8.16 19.68 6.67
C LYS A 84 -9.65 19.48 6.98
N PRO A 85 -10.07 19.43 8.25
CA PRO A 85 -11.49 19.21 8.60
C PRO A 85 -12.40 20.36 8.16
N ILE A 86 -11.90 21.61 8.16
CA ILE A 86 -12.73 22.80 7.93
C ILE A 86 -12.79 23.17 6.43
N PHE A 87 -11.63 23.24 5.77
CA PHE A 87 -11.56 23.66 4.35
C PHE A 87 -11.58 22.48 3.37
N LEU A 88 -11.63 21.25 3.87
CA LEU A 88 -11.53 19.99 3.09
C LEU A 88 -10.33 19.93 2.12
N THR A 89 -9.38 20.86 2.26
CA THR A 89 -8.21 20.98 1.39
C THR A 89 -7.32 19.76 1.56
N LYS A 90 -6.99 19.12 0.43
CA LYS A 90 -6.00 18.05 0.37
C LYS A 90 -4.60 18.65 0.35
N LYS A 91 -3.73 18.19 1.25
CA LYS A 91 -2.31 18.54 1.27
C LYS A 91 -1.49 17.29 0.94
N PHE A 92 -0.69 17.35 -0.12
CA PHE A 92 0.27 16.31 -0.45
C PHE A 92 1.47 16.34 0.51
N HIS A 93 1.84 15.18 1.05
CA HIS A 93 2.99 15.03 1.95
C HIS A 93 4.18 14.37 1.28
N GLY A 94 3.95 13.45 0.35
CA GLY A 94 5.00 12.80 -0.42
C GLY A 94 4.51 11.51 -1.06
N SER A 95 5.38 10.91 -1.85
CA SER A 95 5.17 9.64 -2.54
C SER A 95 6.30 8.65 -2.26
N VAL A 96 6.03 7.38 -2.56
CA VAL A 96 6.97 6.28 -2.49
C VAL A 96 6.79 5.38 -3.71
N PHE A 97 7.90 4.78 -4.13
CA PHE A 97 7.97 3.71 -5.10
C PHE A 97 8.56 2.46 -4.43
N VAL A 98 7.85 1.34 -4.48
CA VAL A 98 8.27 0.07 -3.87
C VAL A 98 8.35 -1.00 -4.96
N PRO A 99 9.56 -1.40 -5.41
CA PRO A 99 9.72 -2.49 -6.35
C PRO A 99 9.19 -3.80 -5.76
N LEU A 100 8.29 -4.48 -6.49
CA LEU A 100 7.65 -5.71 -5.99
C LEU A 100 8.45 -6.99 -6.30
N LYS A 101 9.36 -6.92 -7.29
CA LYS A 101 10.19 -8.04 -7.76
C LYS A 101 10.98 -8.74 -6.64
N GLU A 102 11.50 -7.98 -5.69
CA GLU A 102 12.29 -8.54 -4.58
C GLU A 102 11.42 -9.42 -3.68
N PHE A 103 10.18 -9.01 -3.41
CA PHE A 103 9.23 -9.78 -2.59
C PHE A 103 8.82 -11.09 -3.28
N PHE A 104 8.59 -11.06 -4.60
CA PHE A 104 8.34 -12.30 -5.37
C PHE A 104 9.54 -13.24 -5.35
N THR A 105 10.75 -12.71 -5.47
CA THR A 105 11.97 -13.53 -5.41
C THR A 105 12.11 -14.20 -4.04
N LYS A 106 11.86 -13.45 -2.95
CA LYS A 106 11.84 -14.00 -1.59
C LYS A 106 10.74 -15.06 -1.41
N TYR A 107 9.53 -14.81 -1.92
CA TYR A 107 8.43 -15.78 -1.89
C TYR A 107 8.78 -17.08 -2.60
N LYS A 108 9.33 -17.04 -3.82
CA LYS A 108 9.74 -18.25 -4.58
C LYS A 108 10.79 -19.07 -3.83
N ASN A 109 11.75 -18.39 -3.20
CA ASN A 109 12.77 -19.04 -2.36
C ASN A 109 12.16 -19.68 -1.09
N GLN A 110 11.16 -19.04 -0.47
CA GLN A 110 10.49 -19.56 0.72
C GLN A 110 9.51 -20.70 0.41
N LYS A 111 8.80 -20.63 -0.73
CA LYS A 111 7.91 -21.70 -1.20
C LYS A 111 8.65 -23.00 -1.42
N SER A 112 9.92 -22.90 -1.84
CA SER A 112 10.80 -24.06 -2.03
C SER A 112 11.22 -24.74 -0.72
N SER A 113 11.03 -24.09 0.44
CA SER A 113 11.54 -24.60 1.73
C SER A 113 10.47 -25.07 2.73
N SER A 114 9.26 -24.51 2.78
CA SER A 114 8.14 -25.01 3.63
C SER A 114 6.87 -24.14 3.64
N GLY A 115 6.90 -22.88 3.19
CA GLY A 115 5.78 -21.93 3.41
C GLY A 115 4.85 -21.77 2.20
N SER A 116 3.53 -21.70 2.45
CA SER A 116 2.52 -21.36 1.42
C SER A 116 2.30 -19.85 1.26
N VAL A 117 2.61 -19.07 2.30
CA VAL A 117 2.40 -17.62 2.38
C VAL A 117 3.68 -16.89 2.80
N PHE A 118 4.00 -15.81 2.10
CA PHE A 118 5.05 -14.87 2.45
C PHE A 118 4.43 -13.57 2.96
N GLU A 119 4.99 -12.98 4.01
CA GLU A 119 4.55 -11.68 4.56
C GLU A 119 5.77 -10.84 4.98
N GLU A 120 5.80 -9.58 4.54
CA GLU A 120 6.82 -8.63 4.95
C GLU A 120 6.19 -7.24 5.14
N THR A 121 6.54 -6.57 6.25
CA THR A 121 6.20 -5.16 6.46
C THR A 121 7.45 -4.31 6.35
N ILE A 122 7.41 -3.33 5.44
CA ILE A 122 8.50 -2.40 5.18
C ILE A 122 8.12 -0.98 5.59
N SER A 123 9.11 -0.18 6.01
CA SER A 123 8.97 1.25 6.23
C SER A 123 9.71 2.02 5.15
N CYS A 124 8.99 2.75 4.31
CA CYS A 124 9.54 3.46 3.18
C CYS A 124 9.55 4.97 3.44
N GLN A 125 10.61 5.66 3.02
CA GLN A 125 10.68 7.12 3.13
C GLN A 125 9.80 7.78 2.07
N LEU A 126 9.06 8.82 2.48
CA LEU A 126 8.28 9.65 1.58
C LEU A 126 9.14 10.79 1.05
N THR A 127 9.15 10.97 -0.26
CA THR A 127 9.84 12.07 -0.93
C THR A 127 8.84 12.94 -1.70
N LYS A 128 9.28 14.13 -2.11
CA LYS A 128 8.53 14.95 -3.07
C LYS A 128 9.31 14.93 -4.37
N GLU A 129 8.59 14.99 -5.49
CA GLU A 129 9.17 14.92 -6.83
C GLU A 129 10.36 15.89 -7.03
N ASN A 130 10.28 17.08 -6.42
CA ASN A 130 11.34 18.10 -6.49
C ASN A 130 12.19 18.23 -5.22
N SER A 131 12.22 17.20 -4.36
CA SER A 131 13.02 17.23 -3.13
C SER A 131 13.49 15.85 -2.70
N SER A 132 14.81 15.69 -2.60
CA SER A 132 15.46 14.54 -1.96
C SER A 132 15.32 14.53 -0.44
N LYS A 133 14.75 15.58 0.17
CA LYS A 133 14.58 15.64 1.62
C LYS A 133 13.43 14.72 2.05
N PRO A 134 13.65 13.80 3.01
CA PRO A 134 12.58 12.95 3.52
C PRO A 134 11.50 13.79 4.18
N GLN A 135 10.24 13.51 3.84
CA GLN A 135 9.06 14.20 4.37
C GLN A 135 8.39 13.42 5.51
N GLY A 136 8.86 12.20 5.76
CA GLY A 136 8.32 11.23 6.70
C GLY A 136 8.50 9.82 6.15
N SER A 137 7.74 8.86 6.68
CA SER A 137 7.72 7.49 6.18
C SER A 137 6.31 6.92 6.11
N VAL A 138 6.11 5.92 5.27
CA VAL A 138 4.90 5.10 5.21
C VAL A 138 5.26 3.64 5.48
N ASN A 139 4.47 2.94 6.28
CA ASN A 139 4.62 1.50 6.48
C ASN A 139 3.68 0.77 5.54
N VAL A 140 4.22 -0.21 4.82
CA VAL A 140 3.52 -1.02 3.82
C VAL A 140 3.66 -2.48 4.23
N SER A 141 2.55 -3.22 4.32
CA SER A 141 2.56 -4.68 4.41
C SER A 141 2.30 -5.27 3.04
N ILE A 142 3.08 -6.29 2.70
CA ILE A 142 3.00 -7.06 1.46
C ILE A 142 2.85 -8.53 1.87
N ARG A 143 1.79 -9.18 1.40
CA ARG A 143 1.55 -10.62 1.57
C ARG A 143 1.43 -11.27 0.20
N ILE A 144 2.05 -12.43 0.00
CA ILE A 144 2.05 -13.17 -1.26
C ILE A 144 1.65 -14.61 -0.97
N ALA A 145 0.70 -15.15 -1.74
CA ALA A 145 0.19 -16.50 -1.57
C ALA A 145 -0.18 -17.16 -2.90
N ALA A 146 -0.29 -18.48 -2.90
CA ALA A 146 -0.71 -19.24 -4.08
C ALA A 146 -2.23 -19.28 -4.23
N GLU A 147 -2.98 -19.19 -3.13
CA GLU A 147 -4.44 -19.25 -3.16
C GLU A 147 -5.03 -17.93 -2.65
N LYS A 148 -6.07 -17.42 -3.33
CA LYS A 148 -6.78 -16.21 -2.88
C LYS A 148 -7.43 -16.40 -1.49
N GLN A 149 -7.79 -17.64 -1.15
CA GLN A 149 -8.35 -18.01 0.15
C GLN A 149 -7.36 -17.78 1.31
N ASP A 150 -6.05 -17.74 1.05
CA ASP A 150 -5.03 -17.43 2.08
C ASP A 150 -5.10 -15.99 2.60
N PHE A 151 -5.91 -15.13 1.97
CA PHE A 151 -6.21 -13.77 2.43
C PHE A 151 -7.58 -13.66 3.15
N GLU A 152 -8.41 -14.71 3.10
CA GLU A 152 -9.72 -14.75 3.74
C GLU A 152 -9.55 -14.91 5.27
N GLY A 153 -10.21 -14.06 6.06
CA GLY A 153 -10.13 -14.06 7.53
C GLY A 153 -9.61 -12.77 8.17
N SER A 154 -9.24 -11.77 7.38
CA SER A 154 -8.77 -10.48 7.88
C SER A 154 -9.87 -9.40 7.71
N ALA A 155 -10.08 -8.58 8.76
CA ALA A 155 -11.30 -7.79 9.00
C ALA A 155 -11.31 -6.39 8.36
N GLY A 156 -10.85 -6.26 7.11
CA GLY A 156 -10.79 -4.97 6.39
C GLY A 156 -11.41 -5.02 5.00
N ASN A 157 -11.81 -3.86 4.47
CA ASN A 157 -12.33 -3.74 3.09
C ASN A 157 -11.28 -4.24 2.08
N VAL A 158 -11.66 -5.19 1.23
CA VAL A 158 -10.80 -5.77 0.19
C VAL A 158 -11.25 -5.26 -1.17
N TYR A 159 -10.32 -4.66 -1.93
CA TYR A 159 -10.53 -4.39 -3.36
C TYR A 159 -9.82 -5.48 -4.15
N CYS A 160 -10.56 -6.20 -4.99
CA CYS A 160 -9.97 -7.10 -5.98
C CYS A 160 -9.70 -6.27 -7.24
N LEU A 161 -8.44 -6.21 -7.66
CA LEU A 161 -8.09 -5.68 -8.97
C LEU A 161 -8.04 -6.87 -9.91
N ASP A 162 -9.07 -7.01 -10.74
CA ASP A 162 -9.16 -8.10 -11.70
C ASP A 162 -8.46 -7.67 -13.00
N HIS A 163 -7.61 -8.55 -13.55
CA HIS A 163 -6.86 -8.30 -14.79
C HIS A 163 -7.78 -8.04 -16.01
N GLU A 164 -9.03 -8.54 -15.98
CA GLU A 164 -10.02 -8.34 -17.05
C GLU A 164 -10.48 -6.88 -17.23
N THR A 165 -10.19 -5.98 -16.28
CA THR A 165 -10.54 -4.55 -16.42
C THR A 165 -9.53 -3.73 -17.25
N LEU A 166 -8.48 -4.36 -17.79
CA LEU A 166 -7.40 -3.69 -18.53
C LEU A 166 -7.65 -3.48 -20.04
N ASN A 167 -8.70 -4.04 -20.62
CA ASN A 167 -9.12 -3.78 -22.00
C ASN A 167 -10.59 -3.33 -22.08
N PRO A 168 -10.87 -2.02 -22.17
CA PRO A 168 -12.05 -1.57 -22.90
C PRO A 168 -11.74 -1.63 -24.40
N ASP A 169 -12.63 -2.26 -25.16
CA ASP A 169 -12.72 -2.10 -26.63
C ASP A 169 -12.71 -0.62 -27.05
#